data_AF-A0A973B325-F1
#
_entry.id   AF-A0A973B325-F1
#
_cell.length_a   1.000
_cell.length_b   1.000
_cell.length_c   1.000
_cell.angle_alpha   90.00
_cell.angle_beta   90.00
_cell.angle_gamma   90.00
#
_symmetry.space_group_name_H-M   'P 1'
#
loop_
_entity.id
_entity.type
_entity.pdbx_description
1 polymer ?
#
loop_
_entity_poly.entity_id
_entity_poly.type
_entity_poly.pdbx_seq_one_letter_code
_entity_poly.pdbx_strand_id
1 'polypeptide(L)' 'MAAHDHAVANGDDGYFDPATGLFVMTAEYHLWRGACCESGCRHCPYT' A
#
# COMPACT_ATOMS: atom_id res chain seq x y z
N MET A 1 -7.65 -7.81 -1.06
CA MET A 1 -7.56 -7.32 0.33
C MET A 1 -6.67 -8.21 1.17
N ALA A 2 -6.75 -9.55 1.09
CA ALA A 2 -5.85 -10.45 1.84
C ALA A 2 -4.34 -10.15 1.73
N ALA A 3 -3.81 -9.76 0.56
CA ALA A 3 -2.41 -9.40 0.39
C ALA A 3 -2.03 -8.06 1.08
N HIS A 4 -2.96 -7.10 1.12
CA HIS A 4 -2.79 -5.85 1.85
C HIS A 4 -2.79 -6.12 3.36
N ASP A 5 -3.79 -6.86 3.85
CA ASP A 5 -3.94 -7.16 5.26
C ASP A 5 -2.73 -7.95 5.80
N HIS A 6 -2.16 -8.84 4.98
CA HIS A 6 -0.94 -9.57 5.32
C HIS A 6 0.30 -8.68 5.39
N ALA A 7 0.48 -7.77 4.42
CA ALA A 7 1.59 -6.81 4.45
C ALA A 7 1.49 -5.89 5.67
N VAL A 8 0.29 -5.40 5.98
CA VAL A 8 0.02 -4.61 7.20
C VAL A 8 0.34 -5.42 8.46
N ALA A 9 -0.13 -6.67 8.56
CA ALA A 9 0.12 -7.51 9.72
C ALA A 9 1.61 -7.84 9.96
N ASN A 10 2.41 -7.90 8.90
CA ASN A 10 3.84 -8.15 8.99
C ASN A 10 4.67 -6.86 9.14
N GLY A 11 4.06 -5.68 9.00
CA GLY A 11 4.77 -4.40 8.98
C GLY A 11 5.58 -4.17 7.70
N ASP A 12 5.16 -4.76 6.59
CA ASP A 12 5.78 -4.54 5.27
C ASP A 12 5.35 -3.18 4.69
N ASP A 13 6.26 -2.54 3.96
CA ASP A 13 6.01 -1.25 3.29
C ASP A 13 4.95 -1.33 2.18
N GLY A 14 4.66 -2.54 1.69
CA GLY A 14 3.77 -2.79 0.57
C GLY A 14 3.68 -4.27 0.20
N TYR A 15 2.89 -4.56 -0.84
CA TYR A 15 2.71 -5.89 -1.39
C TYR A 15 2.67 -5.85 -2.92
N PHE A 16 3.00 -6.96 -3.57
CA PHE A 16 2.74 -7.12 -5.00
C PHE A 16 1.27 -7.49 -5.22
N ASP A 17 0.56 -6.67 -5.98
CA ASP A 17 -0.83 -6.96 -6.34
C ASP A 17 -0.86 -8.13 -7.34
N PRO A 18 -1.44 -9.29 -7.00
CA PRO A 18 -1.48 -10.44 -7.90
C PRO A 18 -2.29 -10.20 -9.17
N ALA A 19 -3.19 -9.21 -9.19
CA ALA A 19 -3.99 -8.89 -10.36
C ALA A 19 -3.23 -8.03 -11.39
N THR A 20 -2.38 -7.12 -10.92
CA THR A 20 -1.69 -6.14 -11.79
C THR A 20 -0.18 -6.37 -11.88
N GLY A 21 0.39 -7.17 -10.97
CA GLY A 21 1.83 -7.37 -10.84
C GLY A 21 2.58 -6.15 -10.29
N LEU A 22 1.86 -5.08 -9.91
CA LEU A 22 2.45 -3.84 -9.44
C LEU A 22 2.73 -3.90 -7.95
N PHE A 23 3.78 -3.21 -7.51
CA PHE A 23 4.03 -2.98 -6.09
C PHE A 23 3.09 -1.90 -5.58
N VAL A 24 2.28 -2.26 -4.58
CA VAL A 24 1.30 -1.38 -3.93
C VAL A 24 1.73 -1.16 -2.49
N MET A 25 1.96 0.09 -2.14
CA MET A 25 2.34 0.50 -0.79
C MET A 25 1.17 0.32 0.21
N THR A 26 1.49 0.00 1.46
CA THR A 26 0.50 -0.04 2.55
C THR A 26 0.11 1.38 2.98
N ALA A 27 -1.06 1.49 3.63
CA ALA A 27 -1.53 2.77 4.16
C ALA A 27 -0.60 3.32 5.26
N GLU A 28 -0.04 2.44 6.10
CA GLU A 28 0.97 2.83 7.11
C GLU A 28 2.23 3.39 6.48
N TYR A 29 2.75 2.77 5.41
CA TYR A 29 3.91 3.31 4.72
C TYR A 29 3.62 4.67 4.07
N HIS A 30 2.39 4.88 3.56
CA HIS A 30 1.97 6.21 3.11
C HIS A 30 1.95 7.25 4.24
N LEU A 31 1.45 6.89 5.42
CA LEU A 31 1.45 7.78 6.59
C LEU A 31 2.88 8.11 7.05
N TRP A 32 3.77 7.11 7.10
CA TRP A 32 5.19 7.31 7.44
C TRP A 32 5.90 8.21 6.42
N ARG A 33 5.66 7.97 5.13
CA ARG A 33 6.17 8.79 4.03
C ARG A 33 5.69 10.24 4.09
N GLY A 34 4.50 10.48 4.65
CA GLY A 34 3.93 11.82 4.79
C GLY A 34 3.39 12.44 3.49
N ALA A 35 3.29 11.67 2.40
CA ALA A 35 2.89 12.19 1.09
C ALA A 35 2.18 11.16 0.21
N CYS A 36 1.23 11.65 -0.61
CA CYS A 36 0.55 10.88 -1.66
C CYS A 36 1.55 10.41 -2.73
N CYS A 37 1.41 9.17 -3.21
CA CYS A 37 2.28 8.62 -4.27
C CYS A 37 1.86 9.03 -5.69
N GLU A 38 0.75 9.76 -5.84
CA GLU A 38 0.20 10.25 -7.13
C GLU A 38 -0.07 9.15 -8.18
N SER A 39 0.02 7.87 -7.77
CA SER A 39 -0.11 6.71 -8.64
C SER A 39 -1.53 6.10 -8.62
N GLY A 40 -2.50 6.77 -7.97
CA GLY A 40 -3.87 6.26 -7.84
C GLY A 40 -3.99 5.00 -6.98
N CYS A 41 -3.19 4.89 -5.92
CA CYS A 41 -3.27 3.76 -4.99
C CYS A 41 -4.68 3.66 -4.36
N ARG A 42 -5.23 2.44 -4.34
CA ARG A 42 -6.56 2.13 -3.78
C ARG A 42 -6.67 2.35 -2.26
N HIS A 43 -5.55 2.44 -1.58
CA HIS A 43 -5.44 2.56 -0.12
C HIS A 43 -4.70 3.83 0.30
N CYS A 44 -4.71 4.87 -0.55
CA CYS A 44 -4.07 6.14 -0.21
C CYS A 44 -4.84 6.83 0.93
N PRO A 45 -4.19 7.16 2.06
CA PRO A 45 -4.84 7.91 3.15
C PRO A 45 -5.03 9.40 2.84
N TYR A 46 -4.50 9.89 1.70
CA TYR A 46 -4.53 11.30 1.29
C TYR A 46 -5.59 11.61 0.22
N THR A 47 -6.54 10.71 -0.01
CA THR A 47 -7.64 10.85 -0.98
C THR A 47 -8.98 10.68 -0.31
#